data_AF-A0A3P6DEP3-F1
#
_entry.id   AF-A0A3P6DEP3-F1
#
_cell.length_a   1.000
_cell.length_b   1.000
_cell.length_c   1.000
_cell.angle_alpha   90.00
_cell.angle_beta   90.00
_cell.angle_gamma   90.00
#
_symmetry.space_group_name_H-M   'P 1'
#
loop_
_entity.id
_entity.type
_entity.pdbx_description
1 polymer ?
#
loop_
_entity_poly.entity_id
_entity_poly.type
_entity_poly.pdbx_seq_one_letter_code
_entity_poly.pdbx_strand_id
1 'polypeptide(L)' 'DLKSGKCTSVVEARLLRFWEARNVKRSGELMWVDMLLDPLT' A
#
# COMPACT_ATOMS: atom_id res chain seq x y z
N ASP A 1 -5.95 8.43 12.00
CA ASP A 1 -6.48 7.06 11.89
C ASP A 1 -7.12 6.78 10.54
N LEU A 2 -6.69 5.69 9.91
CA LEU A 2 -7.33 5.13 8.73
C LEU A 2 -8.51 4.25 9.17
N LYS A 3 -9.64 4.34 8.46
CA LYS A 3 -10.82 3.52 8.74
C LYS A 3 -10.88 2.33 7.80
N SER A 4 -11.29 1.18 8.32
CA SER A 4 -11.65 0.03 7.50
C SER A 4 -12.96 0.30 6.73
N GLY A 5 -13.06 -0.23 5.50
CA GLY A 5 -14.20 -0.04 4.61
C GLY A 5 -13.99 1.03 3.52
N LYS A 6 -15.04 1.32 2.75
CA LYS A 6 -14.98 2.30 1.64
C LYS A 6 -14.84 3.71 2.21
N CYS A 7 -13.67 4.30 2.04
CA CYS A 7 -13.40 5.69 2.38
C CYS A 7 -12.37 6.30 1.43
N THR A 8 -12.29 7.63 1.41
CA THR A 8 -11.21 8.37 0.76
C THR A 8 -10.46 9.12 1.86
N SER A 9 -9.15 8.95 1.94
CA SER A 9 -8.30 9.62 2.92
C SER A 9 -6.95 9.96 2.28
N VAL A 10 -6.31 11.01 2.77
CA VAL A 10 -4.95 11.41 2.41
C VAL A 10 -4.10 11.31 3.67
N VAL A 11 -2.94 10.66 3.57
CA VAL A 11 -1.99 10.51 4.68
C VAL A 11 -0.59 10.88 4.21
N GLU A 12 0.15 11.59 5.05
CA GLU A 12 1.59 11.75 4.91
C GLU A 12 2.30 10.64 5.69
N ALA A 13 3.18 9.90 5.04
CA ALA A 13 3.87 8.77 5.65
C ALA A 13 5.24 8.55 5.00
N ARG A 14 6.17 8.01 5.78
CA ARG A 14 7.47 7.56 5.30
C ARG A 14 7.42 6.07 4.95
N LEU A 15 7.87 5.72 3.75
CA LEU A 15 8.03 4.31 3.36
C LEU A 15 9.24 3.70 4.07
N LEU A 16 9.00 2.72 4.94
CA LEU A 16 10.05 2.00 5.68
C LEU A 16 10.57 0.79 4.92
N ARG A 17 9.67 0.06 4.26
CA ARG A 17 10.03 -1.14 3.50
C ARG A 17 9.01 -1.43 2.41
N PHE A 18 9.53 -1.89 1.27
CA PHE A 18 8.77 -2.36 0.14
C PHE A 18 9.10 -3.84 -0.09
N TRP A 19 8.08 -4.65 -0.34
CA TRP A 19 8.27 -5.99 -0.88
C TRP A 19 7.92 -5.99 -2.36
N GLU A 20 8.81 -6.58 -3.16
CA GLU A 20 8.58 -6.79 -4.59
C GLU A 20 7.24 -7.47 -4.83
N ALA A 21 6.53 -7.02 -5.87
CA ALA A 21 5.22 -7.55 -6.23
C ALA A 21 5.31 -9.03 -6.60
N ARG A 22 4.89 -9.91 -5.70
CA ARG A 22 4.88 -11.37 -5.95
C ARG A 22 3.63 -11.87 -6.66
N ASN A 23 2.61 -11.02 -6.79
CA ASN A 23 1.33 -11.36 -7.39
C ASN A 23 1.04 -10.40 -8.56
N VAL A 24 1.49 -10.81 -9.74
CA VAL A 24 1.20 -10.14 -11.00
C VAL A 24 0.35 -11.10 -11.84
N LYS A 25 -0.78 -10.64 -12.38
CA LYS A 25 -1.57 -11.46 -13.32
C LYS A 25 -0.72 -11.81 -14.52
N ARG A 26 -1.09 -12.86 -15.27
CA ARG A 26 -0.45 -13.21 -16.55
C ARG A 26 -0.41 -12.05 -17.56
N SER A 27 -1.29 -11.06 -17.43
CA SER A 27 -1.32 -9.84 -18.24
C SER A 27 -0.29 -8.78 -17.84
N GLY A 28 0.49 -8.97 -16.77
CA GLY A 28 1.35 -7.94 -16.20
C GLY A 28 0.61 -6.97 -15.25
N GLU A 29 -0.68 -7.20 -15.00
CA GLU A 29 -1.45 -6.38 -14.06
C GLU A 29 -1.04 -6.69 -12.62
N LEU A 30 -0.57 -5.67 -11.91
CA LEU A 30 -0.24 -5.75 -10.50
C LEU A 30 -1.51 -6.04 -9.68
N MET A 31 -1.50 -7.14 -8.90
CA MET A 31 -2.63 -7.47 -8.03
C MET A 31 -2.53 -6.74 -6.70
N TRP A 32 -1.38 -6.86 -6.02
CA TRP A 32 -1.17 -6.35 -4.68
C TRP A 32 0.31 -6.03 -4.44
N VAL A 33 0.56 -5.10 -3.53
CA VAL A 33 1.89 -4.77 -3.00
C VAL A 33 1.80 -4.70 -1.49
N ASP A 34 2.78 -5.27 -0.81
CA ASP A 34 2.95 -5.10 0.63
C ASP A 34 3.96 -3.98 0.90
N MET A 35 3.49 -2.93 1.57
CA MET A 35 4.30 -1.78 1.99
C MET A 35 4.19 -1.59 3.50
N LEU A 36 5.32 -1.31 4.14
CA LEU A 36 5.36 -0.87 5.53
C LEU A 36 5.58 0.65 5.57
N LEU A 37 4.59 1.37 6.09
CA LEU A 37 4.59 2.82 6.20
C LEU A 37 4.65 3.25 7.67
N ASP A 38 5.34 4.36 7.92
CA ASP A 38 5.41 5.06 9.19
C ASP A 38 4.66 6.39 9.07
N PRO A 39 3.54 6.59 9.78
CA PRO A 39 2.79 7.84 9.71
C PRO A 39 3.64 9.02 10.17
N LEU A 40 3.65 10.08 9.36
CA LEU A 40 4.18 11.37 9.80
C LEU A 40 3.03 12.07 10.54
N THR A 41 3.03 11.94 11.87
CA THR A 41 2.03 12.52 12.78
C THR A 41 2.03 14.03 12.75
#